data_AF-A0A285UXS1-F1
#
_entry.id   AF-A0A285UXS1-F1
#
_cell.length_a   1.000
_cell.length_b   1.000
_cell.length_c   1.000
_cell.angle_alpha   90.00
_cell.angle_beta   90.00
_cell.angle_gamma   90.00
#
_symmetry.space_group_name_H-M   'P 1'
#
loop_
_entity.id
_entity.type
_entity.pdbx_description
1 polymer ?
#
loop_
_entity_poly.entity_id
_entity_poly.type
_entity_poly.pdbx_seq_one_letter_code
_entity_poly.pdbx_strand_id
1 'polypeptide(L)'
;MSLLIGTLTGIAAKVGAPVVKSILGKHVGGLPGTLAGTVIDHIAERVGVDPEKLPEVDPQELDNAVRDVEAATPDLIQLYQRGVVGQFALLQAETAEGFWASAWRWGWMYLLAFLWLYAFLLGPLVRAFGIALEPIDAPTLMTLTGWFISLYMGGHTVKEIGRQTVEAVKTWKKSP
;
A
#
# COMPACT_ATOMS: atom_id res chain seq x y z
N MET A 1 2.00 27.10 -8.57
CA MET A 1 2.10 26.49 -7.22
C MET A 1 3.04 27.21 -6.24
N SER A 2 4.36 27.36 -6.47
CA SER A 2 5.25 27.96 -5.44
C SER A 2 4.90 29.41 -5.06
N LEU A 3 4.39 30.20 -6.01
CA LEU A 3 3.89 31.56 -5.75
C LEU A 3 2.62 31.55 -4.88
N LEU A 4 1.77 30.53 -5.03
CA LEU A 4 0.55 30.34 -4.24
C LEU A 4 0.88 29.99 -2.78
N ILE A 5 1.87 29.12 -2.56
CA ILE A 5 2.35 28.80 -1.20
C ILE A 5 2.91 30.06 -0.53
N GLY A 6 3.71 30.86 -1.26
CA GLY A 6 4.27 32.10 -0.74
C GLY A 6 3.21 33.15 -0.38
N THR A 7 2.19 33.34 -1.23
CA THR A 7 1.08 34.27 -0.98
C THR A 7 0.23 33.83 0.21
N LEU A 8 -0.19 32.57 0.27
CA LEU A 8 -0.95 32.03 1.40
C LEU A 8 -0.15 32.02 2.70
N THR A 9 1.17 31.81 2.65
CA THR A 9 2.05 31.94 3.83
C THR A 9 2.09 33.38 4.34
N GLY A 10 2.12 34.37 3.43
CA GLY A 10 2.05 35.78 3.77
C GLY A 10 0.70 36.17 4.39
N ILE A 11 -0.40 35.66 3.83
CA ILE A 11 -1.76 35.84 4.36
C ILE A 11 -1.86 35.20 5.74
N ALA A 12 -1.43 33.95 5.91
CA ALA A 12 -1.43 33.27 7.21
C ALA A 12 -0.65 34.05 8.28
N ALA A 13 0.48 34.66 7.91
CA ALA A 13 1.21 35.54 8.81
C ALA A 13 0.42 36.82 9.17
N LYS A 14 -0.25 37.44 8.20
CA LYS A 14 -1.09 38.65 8.37
C LYS A 14 -2.29 38.39 9.27
N VAL A 15 -2.99 37.27 9.06
CA VAL A 15 -4.24 36.97 9.77
C VAL A 15 -4.06 36.33 11.15
N GLY A 16 -2.82 35.99 11.51
CA GLY A 16 -2.49 35.35 12.78
C GLY A 16 -2.75 33.83 12.79
N ALA A 17 -2.50 33.15 11.67
CA ALA A 17 -2.63 31.70 11.49
C ALA A 17 -1.25 31.00 11.54
N PRO A 18 -0.65 30.81 12.74
CA PRO A 18 0.70 30.30 12.89
C PRO A 18 0.88 28.85 12.44
N VAL A 19 -0.13 27.99 12.58
CA VAL A 19 -0.02 26.56 12.23
C VAL A 19 -0.06 26.39 10.72
N VAL A 20 -1.03 27.01 10.03
CA VAL A 20 -1.10 27.06 8.56
C VAL A 20 0.18 27.65 7.99
N LYS A 21 0.69 28.77 8.55
CA LYS A 21 1.97 29.35 8.16
C LYS A 21 3.13 28.34 8.29
N SER A 22 3.18 27.59 9.39
CA SER A 22 4.23 26.60 9.62
C SER A 22 4.16 25.45 8.63
N ILE A 23 2.95 24.94 8.34
CA ILE A 23 2.72 23.84 7.40
C ILE A 23 3.15 24.26 6.00
N LEU A 24 2.68 25.42 5.53
CA LEU A 24 3.00 25.93 4.19
C LEU A 24 4.48 26.31 4.06
N GLY A 25 5.06 26.93 5.10
CA GLY A 25 6.45 27.39 5.09
C GLY A 25 7.49 26.28 5.20
N LYS A 26 7.15 25.14 5.82
CA LYS A 26 8.03 23.96 5.90
C LYS A 26 7.86 22.98 4.75
N HIS A 27 6.85 23.18 3.91
CA HIS A 27 6.60 22.30 2.78
C HIS A 27 7.67 22.47 1.70
N VAL A 28 8.15 21.35 1.15
CA VAL A 28 9.13 21.30 0.07
C VAL A 28 8.66 20.27 -0.96
N GLY A 29 8.61 20.66 -2.24
CA GLY A 29 8.28 19.76 -3.34
C GLY A 29 6.83 19.85 -3.81
N GLY A 30 6.26 18.71 -4.22
CA GLY A 30 4.91 18.62 -4.74
C GLY A 30 3.86 18.58 -3.64
N LEU A 31 2.73 19.25 -3.87
CA LEU A 31 1.59 19.30 -2.96
C LEU A 31 0.75 18.01 -2.84
N PRO A 32 0.57 17.18 -3.89
CA PRO A 32 -0.30 16.02 -3.82
C PRO A 32 0.10 15.05 -2.70
N GLY A 33 -0.88 14.65 -1.88
CA GLY A 33 -0.68 13.71 -0.77
C GLY A 33 0.05 14.29 0.45
N THR A 34 0.30 15.61 0.49
CA THR A 34 0.96 16.27 1.61
C THR A 34 -0.03 17.08 2.45
N LEU A 35 0.31 17.28 3.73
CA LEU A 35 -0.48 18.12 4.64
C LEU A 35 -0.65 19.55 4.11
N ALA A 36 0.36 20.11 3.44
CA ALA A 36 0.26 21.44 2.84
C ALA A 36 -0.71 21.48 1.66
N GLY A 37 -0.76 20.42 0.85
CA GLY A 37 -1.78 20.26 -0.19
C GLY A 37 -3.18 20.25 0.42
N THR A 38 -3.40 19.40 1.44
CA THR A 38 -4.68 19.32 2.14
C THR A 38 -5.14 20.64 2.76
N VAL A 39 -4.21 21.42 3.33
CA VAL A 39 -4.53 22.76 3.86
C VAL A 39 -4.96 23.71 2.74
N ILE A 40 -4.27 23.70 1.60
CA ILE A 40 -4.64 24.53 0.43
C ILE A 40 -6.00 24.10 -0.11
N ASP A 41 -6.25 22.81 -0.21
CA ASP A 41 -7.53 22.26 -0.68
C ASP A 41 -8.67 22.72 0.22
N HIS A 42 -8.51 22.65 1.54
CA HIS A 42 -9.53 23.14 2.48
C HIS A 42 -9.73 24.66 2.44
N ILE A 43 -8.68 25.45 2.16
CA ILE A 43 -8.83 26.89 1.93
C ILE A 43 -9.67 27.13 0.66
N ALA A 44 -9.41 26.36 -0.40
CA ALA A 44 -10.15 26.45 -1.67
C ALA A 44 -11.61 26.03 -1.52
N GLU A 45 -11.87 24.92 -0.83
CA GLU A 45 -13.22 24.45 -0.48
C GLU A 45 -14.00 25.51 0.31
N ARG A 46 -13.34 26.21 1.23
CA ARG A 46 -13.98 27.22 2.08
C ARG A 46 -14.49 28.43 1.29
N VAL A 47 -13.80 28.80 0.23
CA VAL A 47 -14.17 29.89 -0.69
C VAL A 47 -14.89 29.39 -1.96
N GLY A 48 -15.05 28.07 -2.12
CA GLY A 48 -15.80 27.45 -3.21
C GLY A 48 -15.11 27.50 -4.57
N VAL A 49 -13.77 27.56 -4.61
CA VAL A 49 -13.00 27.62 -5.86
C VAL A 49 -11.99 26.48 -5.95
N ASP A 50 -11.50 26.21 -7.16
CA ASP A 50 -10.37 25.31 -7.34
C ASP A 50 -9.10 25.90 -6.69
N PRO A 51 -8.21 25.07 -6.11
CA PRO A 51 -6.95 25.54 -5.50
C PRO A 51 -6.12 26.48 -6.39
N GLU A 52 -6.18 26.30 -7.71
CA GLU A 52 -5.46 27.12 -8.68
C GLU A 52 -6.00 28.55 -8.81
N LYS A 53 -7.29 28.76 -8.49
CA LYS A 53 -8.00 30.05 -8.59
C LYS A 53 -7.98 30.86 -7.29
N LEU A 54 -7.43 30.31 -6.21
CA LEU A 54 -7.23 31.02 -4.94
C LEU A 54 -6.60 32.41 -5.07
N PRO A 55 -5.65 32.68 -5.99
CA PRO A 55 -5.08 34.02 -6.16
C PRO A 55 -6.06 35.07 -6.71
N GLU A 56 -7.18 34.64 -7.30
CA GLU A 56 -8.19 35.52 -7.92
C GLU A 56 -9.33 35.86 -6.95
N VAL A 57 -9.40 35.19 -5.80
CA VAL A 57 -10.41 35.42 -4.76
C VAL A 57 -10.16 36.75 -4.06
N ASP A 58 -11.24 37.38 -3.59
CA ASP A 58 -11.14 38.61 -2.82
C ASP A 58 -10.20 38.43 -1.60
N PRO A 59 -9.25 39.36 -1.37
CA PRO A 59 -8.30 39.23 -0.28
C PRO A 59 -8.93 39.11 1.11
N GLN A 60 -10.09 39.73 1.33
CA GLN A 60 -10.78 39.69 2.63
C GLN A 60 -11.49 38.35 2.84
N GLU A 61 -12.06 37.77 1.78
CA GLU A 61 -12.60 36.41 1.83
C GLU A 61 -11.50 35.37 2.06
N LEU A 62 -10.36 35.52 1.40
CA LEU A 62 -9.21 34.64 1.55
C LEU A 62 -8.59 34.73 2.96
N ASP A 63 -8.49 35.94 3.52
CA ASP A 63 -8.07 36.16 4.91
C ASP A 63 -8.96 35.40 5.90
N ASN A 64 -10.29 35.46 5.70
CA ASN A 64 -11.27 34.76 6.55
C ASN A 64 -11.16 33.24 6.37
N ALA A 65 -11.01 32.75 5.14
CA ALA A 65 -10.85 31.33 4.86
C ALA A 65 -9.60 30.75 5.54
N VAL A 66 -8.47 31.47 5.51
CA VAL A 66 -7.24 31.05 6.20
C VAL A 66 -7.43 31.01 7.72
N ARG A 67 -8.20 31.93 8.31
CA ARG A 67 -8.54 31.88 9.75
C ARG A 67 -9.42 30.70 10.11
N ASP A 68 -10.43 30.42 9.30
CA ASP A 68 -11.34 29.29 9.51
C ASP A 68 -10.56 27.97 9.40
N VAL A 69 -9.67 27.86 8.41
CA VAL A 69 -8.82 26.67 8.24
C VAL A 69 -7.80 26.55 9.37
N GLU A 70 -7.22 27.64 9.87
CA GLU A 70 -6.36 27.60 11.07
C GLU A 70 -7.09 26.96 12.26
N ALA A 71 -8.36 27.32 12.47
CA ALA A 71 -9.17 26.73 13.54
C ALA A 71 -9.42 25.22 13.34
N ALA A 72 -9.60 24.77 12.10
CA ALA A 72 -9.76 23.35 11.75
C ALA A 72 -8.43 22.58 11.62
N THR A 73 -7.29 23.27 11.55
CA THR A 73 -5.99 22.67 11.26
C THR A 73 -5.56 21.59 12.27
N PRO A 74 -5.81 21.71 13.59
CA PRO A 74 -5.51 20.63 14.54
C PRO A 74 -6.18 19.29 14.20
N ASP A 75 -7.43 19.33 13.72
CA ASP A 75 -8.16 18.12 13.32
C ASP A 75 -7.62 17.56 12.01
N LEU A 76 -7.24 18.43 11.06
CA LEU A 76 -6.57 18.02 9.82
C LEU A 76 -5.23 17.32 10.08
N ILE A 77 -4.44 17.84 11.03
CA ILE A 77 -3.18 17.21 11.44
C ILE A 77 -3.45 15.82 12.03
N GLN A 78 -4.45 15.68 12.90
CA GLN A 78 -4.80 14.38 13.49
C GLN A 78 -5.25 13.38 12.42
N LEU A 79 -6.09 13.82 11.48
CA LEU A 79 -6.56 12.96 10.38
C LEU A 79 -5.38 12.50 9.51
N TYR A 80 -4.49 13.43 9.14
CA TYR A 80 -3.28 13.13 8.37
C TYR A 80 -2.37 12.15 9.11
N GLN A 81 -2.14 12.36 10.42
CA GLN A 81 -1.35 11.46 11.25
C GLN A 81 -1.94 10.04 11.29
N ARG A 82 -3.26 9.91 11.45
CA ARG A 82 -3.94 8.59 11.40
C ARG A 82 -3.74 7.92 10.05
N GLY A 83 -3.82 8.66 8.95
CA GLY A 83 -3.54 8.15 7.61
C GLY A 83 -2.11 7.64 7.47
N VAL A 84 -1.12 8.42 7.92
CA VAL A 84 0.30 8.04 7.90
C VAL A 84 0.56 6.80 8.75
N VAL A 85 0.02 6.75 9.97
CA VAL A 85 0.15 5.59 10.86
C VAL A 85 -0.46 4.34 10.23
N GLY A 86 -1.62 4.45 9.59
CA GLY A 86 -2.26 3.33 8.88
C GLY A 86 -1.40 2.79 7.74
N GLN A 87 -0.79 3.68 6.94
CA GLN A 87 0.14 3.28 5.87
C GLN A 87 1.37 2.56 6.44
N PHE A 88 1.97 3.09 7.50
CA PHE A 88 3.10 2.44 8.17
C PHE A 88 2.72 1.09 8.79
N ALA A 89 1.53 0.97 9.38
CA ALA A 89 1.05 -0.29 9.94
C ALA A 89 0.86 -1.35 8.85
N LEU A 90 0.35 -0.96 7.68
CA LEU A 90 0.23 -1.84 6.52
C LEU A 90 1.60 -2.31 6.02
N LEU A 91 2.55 -1.39 5.84
CA LEU A 91 3.92 -1.72 5.43
C LEU A 91 4.62 -2.63 6.44
N GLN A 92 4.43 -2.38 7.74
CA GLN A 92 4.94 -3.26 8.79
C GLN A 92 4.27 -4.63 8.75
N ALA A 93 2.96 -4.72 8.48
CA ALA A 93 2.28 -5.99 8.33
C ALA A 93 2.80 -6.78 7.11
N GLU A 94 3.08 -6.11 5.99
CA GLU A 94 3.71 -6.73 4.82
C GLU A 94 5.14 -7.18 5.11
N THR A 95 5.90 -6.38 5.86
CA THR A 95 7.30 -6.71 6.24
C THR A 95 7.36 -7.75 7.36
N ALA A 96 6.29 -7.91 8.14
CA ALA A 96 6.18 -8.90 9.19
C ALA A 96 5.94 -10.33 8.66
N GLU A 97 5.87 -10.53 7.34
CA GLU A 97 6.00 -11.85 6.75
C GLU A 97 7.30 -12.51 7.28
N GLY A 98 7.14 -13.46 8.19
CA GLY A 98 8.28 -14.10 8.84
C GLY A 98 9.21 -14.76 7.84
N PHE A 99 10.51 -14.82 8.19
CA PHE A 99 11.56 -15.41 7.37
C PHE A 99 11.15 -16.76 6.74
N TRP A 100 10.44 -17.60 7.50
CA TRP A 100 9.96 -18.90 7.03
C TRP A 100 8.95 -18.83 5.88
N ALA A 101 7.96 -17.95 5.97
CA ALA A 101 6.95 -17.78 4.92
C ALA A 101 7.59 -17.26 3.62
N SER A 102 8.50 -16.29 3.77
CA SER A 102 9.31 -15.79 2.66
C SER A 102 10.20 -16.90 2.07
N ALA A 103 11.03 -17.56 2.89
CA ALA A 103 11.94 -18.60 2.43
C ALA A 103 11.23 -19.77 1.73
N TRP A 104 10.05 -20.17 2.21
CA TRP A 104 9.21 -21.16 1.54
C TRP A 104 8.80 -20.71 0.15
N ARG A 105 8.26 -19.49 0.02
CA ARG A 105 7.84 -18.92 -1.27
C ARG A 105 8.99 -18.87 -2.27
N TRP A 106 10.10 -18.25 -1.88
CA TRP A 106 11.28 -18.12 -2.74
C TRP A 106 11.86 -19.49 -3.07
N GLY A 107 11.98 -20.38 -2.09
CA GLY A 107 12.51 -21.73 -2.24
C GLY A 107 11.74 -22.55 -3.27
N TRP A 108 10.41 -22.58 -3.18
CA TRP A 108 9.58 -23.30 -4.15
C TRP A 108 9.57 -22.66 -5.53
N MET A 109 9.55 -21.32 -5.61
CA MET A 109 9.59 -20.63 -6.89
C MET A 109 10.87 -20.96 -7.67
N TYR A 110 12.04 -20.93 -7.00
CA TYR A 110 13.30 -21.29 -7.64
C TYR A 110 13.43 -22.79 -7.90
N LEU A 111 12.93 -23.64 -6.99
CA LEU A 111 12.90 -25.09 -7.22
C LEU A 111 12.08 -25.43 -8.46
N LEU A 112 10.87 -24.90 -8.58
CA LEU A 112 10.03 -25.13 -9.76
C LEU A 112 10.69 -24.59 -11.03
N ALA A 113 11.24 -23.37 -10.98
CA ALA A 113 11.98 -22.82 -12.12
C ALA A 113 13.14 -23.72 -12.54
N PHE A 114 13.90 -24.26 -11.59
CA PHE A 114 14.96 -25.22 -11.84
C PHE A 114 14.42 -26.52 -12.45
N LEU A 115 13.32 -27.08 -11.93
CA LEU A 115 12.73 -28.31 -12.47
C LEU A 115 12.22 -28.13 -13.91
N TRP A 116 11.61 -26.98 -14.22
CA TRP A 116 11.21 -26.61 -15.58
C TRP A 116 12.41 -26.44 -16.51
N LEU A 117 13.47 -25.76 -16.04
CA LEU A 117 14.73 -25.62 -16.78
C LEU A 117 15.38 -26.99 -17.03
N TYR A 118 15.38 -27.85 -16.03
CA TYR A 118 15.93 -29.20 -16.15
C TYR A 118 15.12 -30.05 -17.12
N ALA A 119 13.79 -30.05 -17.02
CA ALA A 119 12.92 -30.87 -17.86
C ALA A 119 13.07 -30.52 -19.36
N PHE A 120 13.17 -29.24 -19.70
CA PHE A 120 13.19 -28.81 -21.11
C PHE A 120 14.56 -28.50 -21.70
N LEU A 121 15.55 -28.12 -20.88
CA LEU A 121 16.86 -27.72 -21.38
C LEU A 121 17.96 -28.68 -20.92
N LEU A 122 18.16 -28.83 -19.60
CA LEU A 122 19.32 -29.57 -19.09
C LEU A 122 19.18 -31.08 -19.32
N GLY A 123 18.01 -31.65 -19.11
CA GLY A 123 17.74 -33.08 -19.30
C GLY A 123 18.01 -33.53 -20.74
N PRO A 124 17.42 -32.88 -21.77
CA PRO A 124 17.74 -33.16 -23.16
C PRO A 124 19.22 -32.93 -23.50
N LEU A 125 19.84 -31.87 -22.97
CA LEU A 125 21.25 -31.56 -23.18
C LEU A 125 22.17 -32.66 -22.61
N VAL A 126 21.95 -33.08 -21.36
CA VAL A 126 22.71 -34.13 -20.66
C VAL A 126 22.55 -35.47 -21.37
N ARG A 127 21.35 -35.77 -21.88
CA ARG A 127 21.11 -36.94 -22.74
C ARG A 127 21.87 -36.88 -24.06
N ALA A 128 22.00 -35.71 -24.67
CA ALA A 128 22.81 -35.53 -25.88
C ALA A 128 24.31 -35.83 -25.64
N PHE A 129 24.78 -35.68 -24.40
CA PHE A 129 26.13 -36.11 -23.98
C PHE A 129 26.23 -37.58 -23.54
N GLY A 130 25.19 -38.40 -23.82
CA GLY A 130 25.21 -39.85 -23.59
C GLY A 130 24.87 -40.28 -22.17
N ILE A 131 24.45 -39.37 -21.29
CA ILE A 131 24.03 -39.69 -19.93
C ILE A 131 22.51 -40.00 -19.94
N ALA A 132 22.17 -41.26 -19.70
CA ALA A 132 20.78 -41.72 -19.67
C ALA A 132 20.12 -41.45 -18.30
N LEU A 133 19.65 -40.21 -18.10
CA LEU A 133 18.76 -39.86 -16.98
C LEU A 133 17.31 -39.98 -17.41
N GLU A 134 16.43 -40.49 -16.54
CA GLU A 134 14.99 -40.55 -16.79
C GLU A 134 14.41 -39.12 -16.90
N PRO A 135 13.54 -38.84 -17.89
CA PRO A 135 13.03 -37.50 -18.09
C PRO A 135 11.92 -37.22 -17.08
N ILE A 136 11.85 -35.99 -16.57
CA ILE A 136 10.70 -35.57 -15.79
C ILE A 136 9.49 -35.51 -16.72
N ASP A 137 8.39 -36.14 -16.33
CA ASP A 137 7.15 -36.10 -17.09
C ASP A 137 6.46 -34.74 -16.90
N ALA A 138 6.04 -34.14 -18.03
CA ALA A 138 5.37 -32.85 -18.02
C ALA A 138 4.07 -32.83 -17.17
N PRO A 139 3.24 -33.90 -17.13
CA PRO A 139 2.05 -33.94 -16.28
C PRO A 139 2.36 -33.82 -14.78
N THR A 140 3.38 -34.52 -14.27
CA THR A 140 3.78 -34.40 -12.86
C THR A 140 4.27 -32.99 -12.55
N LEU A 141 5.07 -32.39 -13.44
CA LEU A 141 5.58 -31.03 -13.23
C LEU A 141 4.47 -29.98 -13.26
N MET A 142 3.49 -30.13 -14.16
CA MET A 142 2.28 -29.32 -14.19
C MET A 142 1.42 -29.50 -12.94
N THR A 143 1.27 -30.74 -12.46
CA THR A 143 0.52 -31.05 -11.25
C THR A 143 1.18 -30.41 -10.03
N LEU A 144 2.49 -30.56 -9.87
CA LEU A 144 3.26 -29.97 -8.77
C LEU A 144 3.19 -28.42 -8.80
N THR A 145 3.30 -27.82 -10.00
CA THR A 145 3.15 -26.37 -10.18
C THR A 145 1.74 -25.90 -9.81
N GLY A 146 0.71 -26.66 -10.21
CA GLY A 146 -0.68 -26.39 -9.85
C GLY A 146 -0.92 -26.45 -8.35
N TRP A 147 -0.36 -27.45 -7.66
CA TRP A 147 -0.39 -27.55 -6.19
C TRP A 147 0.29 -26.34 -5.53
N PHE A 148 1.46 -25.94 -6.00
CA PHE A 148 2.16 -24.77 -5.47
C PHE A 148 1.33 -23.49 -5.63
N ILE A 149 0.78 -23.23 -6.82
CA ILE A 149 -0.07 -22.05 -7.08
C ILE A 149 -1.32 -22.10 -6.20
N SER A 150 -1.97 -23.27 -6.06
CA SER A 150 -3.15 -23.44 -5.23
C SER A 150 -2.87 -23.16 -3.75
N LEU A 151 -1.75 -23.65 -3.21
CA LEU A 151 -1.37 -23.40 -1.82
C LEU A 151 -0.91 -21.95 -1.59
N TYR A 152 -0.24 -21.36 -2.59
CA TYR A 152 0.31 -20.01 -2.50
C TYR A 152 -0.76 -18.93 -2.66
N MET A 153 -1.64 -19.04 -3.65
CA MET A 153 -2.75 -18.10 -3.90
C MET A 153 -4.02 -18.45 -3.12
N GLY A 154 -4.23 -19.72 -2.77
CA GLY A 154 -5.43 -20.24 -2.12
C GLY A 154 -5.29 -20.51 -0.62
N GLY A 155 -4.22 -20.02 0.02
CA GLY A 155 -3.96 -20.27 1.46
C GLY A 155 -5.12 -19.87 2.38
N HIS A 156 -5.88 -18.82 2.05
CA HIS A 156 -7.09 -18.43 2.79
C HIS A 156 -8.25 -19.40 2.60
N THR A 157 -8.42 -19.96 1.40
CA THR A 157 -9.44 -20.98 1.09
C THR A 157 -9.15 -22.28 1.84
N VAL A 158 -7.88 -22.72 1.86
CA VAL A 158 -7.48 -23.92 2.61
C VAL A 158 -7.63 -23.71 4.12
N LYS A 159 -7.27 -22.52 4.63
CA LYS A 159 -7.46 -22.17 6.04
C LYS A 159 -8.94 -22.13 6.44
N GLU A 160 -9.80 -21.62 5.57
CA GLU A 160 -11.25 -21.55 5.81
C GLU A 160 -11.90 -22.94 5.80
N ILE A 161 -11.55 -23.79 4.83
CA ILE A 161 -11.99 -25.20 4.78
C ILE A 161 -11.52 -25.95 6.03
N GLY A 162 -10.28 -25.73 6.46
CA GLY A 162 -9.74 -26.30 7.70
C GLY A 162 -10.53 -25.86 8.94
N ARG A 163 -10.85 -24.56 9.05
CA ARG A 163 -11.67 -24.02 10.15
C ARG A 163 -13.07 -24.63 10.16
N GLN A 164 -13.73 -24.67 9.02
CA GLN A 164 -15.07 -25.26 8.86
C GLN A 164 -15.09 -26.74 9.22
N THR A 165 -14.06 -27.50 8.82
CA THR A 165 -13.94 -28.93 9.15
C THR A 165 -13.76 -29.14 10.66
N VAL A 166 -12.94 -28.32 11.32
CA VAL A 166 -12.74 -28.38 12.78
C VAL A 166 -14.02 -28.01 13.53
N GLU A 167 -14.78 -27.02 13.06
CA GLU A 167 -16.06 -26.64 13.64
C GLU A 167 -17.13 -27.72 13.44
N ALA A 168 -17.18 -28.35 12.28
CA ALA A 168 -18.06 -29.48 11.98
C ALA A 168 -17.77 -30.69 12.90
N VAL A 169 -16.50 -31.01 13.15
CA VAL A 169 -16.12 -32.10 14.08
C VAL A 169 -16.49 -31.75 15.53
N LYS A 170 -16.29 -30.50 15.95
CA LYS A 170 -16.65 -30.04 17.31
C LYS A 170 -18.16 -30.05 17.56
N THR A 171 -18.96 -29.71 16.55
CA THR A 171 -20.43 -29.74 16.63
C THR A 171 -20.96 -31.17 16.61
N TRP A 172 -20.37 -32.06 15.80
CA TRP A 172 -20.69 -33.49 15.81
C TRP A 172 -20.40 -34.15 17.15
N LYS A 173 -19.25 -33.87 17.78
CA LYS A 173 -18.88 -34.41 19.10
C LYS A 173 -19.72 -33.85 20.27
N LYS A 174 -20.49 -32.78 20.04
CA LYS A 174 -21.39 -32.16 21.03
C LYS A 174 -22.87 -32.54 20.85
N SER A 175 -23.19 -33.32 19.83
CA SER A 175 -24.55 -33.86 19.64
C SER A 175 -24.67 -35.18 20.41
N PRO A 176 -25.65 -35.33 21.32
CA PRO A 176 -25.85 -36.54 22.12
C PRO A 176 -26.27 -37.75 21.29
#